data_AF-A0AAU1LFS8-F1
#
_entry.id   AF-A0AAU1LFS8-F1
#
_cell.length_a   1.000
_cell.length_b   1.000
_cell.length_c   1.000
_cell.angle_alpha   90.00
_cell.angle_beta   90.00
_cell.angle_gamma   90.00
#
_symmetry.space_group_name_H-M   'P 1'
#
loop_
_entity.id
_entity.type
_entity.pdbx_description
1 polymer ?
#
loop_
_entity_poly.entity_id
_entity_poly.type
_entity_poly.pdbx_seq_one_letter_code
_entity_poly.pdbx_strand_id
1 'polypeptide(L)'
;MAAAGLVAMMVLTAGLWFSLHVRTDETLHTAVLFVHLASLVLGFGAVLAADYHGLLWATGRCSLTEVISATSRLHVPIWAGLGGLVVSGLMLHPDLHSLLTQAKIALVGLLTLNGLQAGLLGRRLAEATGPVGRGLTAWGGATALLSQVCWWGAVAIGFLNTNR
;
A
#
# COMPACT_ATOMS: atom_id res chain seq x y z
N MET A 1 -8.03 -4.31 20.43
CA MET A 1 -7.83 -2.85 20.27
C MET A 1 -6.66 -2.33 21.09
N ALA A 2 -6.51 -2.70 22.37
CA ALA A 2 -5.37 -2.28 23.20
C ALA A 2 -3.98 -2.69 22.65
N ALA A 3 -3.86 -3.91 22.10
CA ALA A 3 -2.59 -4.39 21.53
C ALA A 3 -2.14 -3.61 20.29
N ALA A 4 -3.07 -3.21 19.41
CA ALA A 4 -2.77 -2.38 18.25
C ALA A 4 -2.35 -0.96 18.66
N GLY A 5 -2.98 -0.42 19.71
CA GLY A 5 -2.59 0.86 20.30
C GLY A 5 -1.18 0.84 20.92
N LEU A 6 -0.82 -0.24 21.61
CA LEU A 6 0.52 -0.42 22.19
C LEU A 6 1.61 -0.55 21.12
N VAL A 7 1.34 -1.28 20.03
CA VAL A 7 2.29 -1.41 18.91
C VAL A 7 2.45 -0.08 18.19
N ALA A 8 1.36 0.65 17.94
CA ALA A 8 1.42 1.98 17.33
C ALA A 8 2.19 2.97 18.21
N MET A 9 1.95 2.96 19.52
CA MET A 9 2.66 3.82 20.47
C MET A 9 4.15 3.47 20.53
N MET A 10 4.50 2.17 20.57
CA MET A 10 5.90 1.71 20.53
C MET A 10 6.62 2.14 19.26
N VAL A 11 5.99 1.99 18.09
CA VAL A 11 6.59 2.39 16.80
C VAL A 11 6.78 3.89 16.74
N LEU A 12 5.82 4.69 17.22
CA LEU A 12 5.93 6.14 17.27
C LEU A 12 7.00 6.59 18.27
N THR A 13 7.04 6.03 19.48
CA THR A 13 8.06 6.36 20.49
C THR A 13 9.46 5.92 20.07
N ALA A 14 9.58 4.75 19.42
CA ALA A 14 10.85 4.26 18.90
C ALA A 14 11.34 5.14 17.74
N GLY A 15 10.45 5.54 16.82
CA GLY A 15 10.77 6.45 15.72
C GLY A 15 11.19 7.85 16.19
N LEU A 16 10.47 8.43 17.17
CA LEU A 16 10.82 9.72 17.79
C LEU A 16 12.14 9.66 18.55
N TRP A 17 12.37 8.60 19.33
CA TRP A 17 13.63 8.38 20.05
C TRP A 17 14.82 8.30 19.09
N PHE A 18 14.67 7.53 18.01
CA PHE A 18 15.72 7.32 17.02
C PHE A 18 16.04 8.59 16.23
N SER A 19 15.00 9.35 15.87
CA SER A 19 15.13 10.64 15.19
C SER A 19 15.83 11.71 16.05
N LEU A 20 15.63 11.69 17.37
CA LEU A 20 16.22 12.67 18.28
C LEU A 20 17.67 12.34 18.70
N HIS A 21 18.08 11.07 18.64
CA HIS A 21 19.38 10.63 19.18
C HIS A 21 20.40 10.19 18.11
N VAL A 22 19.99 9.96 16.86
CA VAL A 22 20.89 9.46 15.82
C VAL A 22 21.16 10.57 14.80
N ARG A 23 22.38 11.12 14.81
CA ARG A 23 22.89 11.91 13.68
C ARG A 23 22.90 11.03 12.44
N THR A 24 22.33 11.50 11.33
CA THR A 24 22.21 10.78 10.06
C THR A 24 23.58 10.53 9.43
N ASP A 25 24.24 9.48 9.91
CA ASP A 25 25.39 8.83 9.29
C ASP A 25 24.91 8.01 8.06
N GLU A 26 25.77 7.77 7.07
CA GLU A 26 25.39 7.10 5.81
C GLU A 26 24.69 5.76 6.06
N THR A 27 25.07 5.05 7.12
CA THR A 27 24.47 3.79 7.56
C THR A 27 22.98 3.90 7.88
N LEU A 28 22.55 5.01 8.47
CA LEU A 28 21.14 5.24 8.79
C LEU A 28 20.33 5.46 7.50
N HIS A 29 20.87 6.23 6.57
CA HIS A 29 20.23 6.46 5.28
C HIS A 29 20.03 5.13 4.52
N THR A 30 21.07 4.29 4.45
CA THR A 30 20.98 2.96 3.83
C THR A 30 19.95 2.06 4.51
N ALA A 31 19.90 2.06 5.84
CA ALA A 31 18.92 1.27 6.59
C ALA A 31 17.48 1.73 6.30
N VAL A 32 17.22 3.04 6.30
CA VAL A 32 15.90 3.60 5.99
C VAL A 32 15.51 3.28 4.54
N LEU A 33 16.44 3.38 3.59
CA LEU A 33 16.20 3.03 2.20
C LEU A 33 15.87 1.54 2.04
N PHE A 34 16.59 0.66 2.74
CA PHE A 34 16.28 -0.77 2.76
C PHE A 34 14.87 -1.04 3.31
N VAL A 35 14.51 -0.41 4.44
CA VAL A 35 13.16 -0.51 5.01
C VAL A 35 12.11 0.00 4.03
N HIS A 36 12.38 1.10 3.32
CA HIS A 36 11.50 1.64 2.30
C HIS A 36 11.26 0.64 1.17
N LEU A 37 12.33 0.04 0.63
CA LEU A 37 12.25 -0.96 -0.43
C LEU A 37 11.59 -2.27 0.04
N ALA A 38 11.89 -2.74 1.25
CA ALA A 38 11.23 -3.91 1.84
C ALA A 38 9.73 -3.66 2.01
N SER A 39 9.35 -2.45 2.44
CA SER A 39 7.95 -2.04 2.57
C SER A 39 7.26 -1.92 1.20
N LEU A 40 7.98 -1.49 0.16
CA LEU A 40 7.52 -1.52 -1.23
C LEU A 40 7.21 -2.95 -1.66
N VAL A 41 8.16 -3.88 -1.49
CA VAL A 41 7.98 -5.29 -1.86
C VAL A 41 6.80 -5.91 -1.10
N LEU A 42 6.69 -5.66 0.20
CA LEU A 42 5.61 -6.18 1.02
C LEU A 42 4.24 -5.64 0.58
N GLY A 43 4.10 -4.32 0.50
CA GLY A 43 2.84 -3.67 0.19
C GLY A 43 2.42 -3.88 -1.27
N PHE A 44 3.31 -3.53 -2.20
CA PHE A 44 3.01 -3.63 -3.62
C PHE A 44 2.95 -5.08 -4.09
N GLY A 45 3.82 -5.95 -3.59
CA GLY A 45 3.76 -7.39 -3.89
C GLY A 45 2.45 -8.01 -3.43
N ALA A 46 1.92 -7.62 -2.27
CA ALA A 46 0.61 -8.06 -1.82
C ALA A 46 -0.54 -7.54 -2.71
N VAL A 47 -0.44 -6.31 -3.23
CA VAL A 47 -1.41 -5.80 -4.22
C VAL A 47 -1.36 -6.59 -5.52
N LEU A 48 -0.17 -6.87 -6.05
CA LEU A 48 -0.02 -7.69 -7.26
C LEU A 48 -0.58 -9.11 -7.07
N ALA A 49 -0.39 -9.70 -5.89
CA ALA A 49 -0.98 -10.99 -5.56
C ALA A 49 -2.52 -10.93 -5.52
N ALA A 50 -3.11 -9.87 -4.96
CA ALA A 50 -4.55 -9.67 -4.95
C ALA A 50 -5.11 -9.51 -6.37
N ASP A 51 -4.45 -8.72 -7.21
CA ASP A 51 -4.82 -8.51 -8.61
C ASP A 51 -4.71 -9.81 -9.42
N TYR A 52 -3.69 -10.64 -9.14
CA TYR A 52 -3.56 -11.97 -9.75
C TYR A 52 -4.74 -12.88 -9.42
N HIS A 53 -5.19 -12.91 -8.16
CA HIS A 53 -6.40 -13.64 -7.78
C HIS A 53 -7.65 -13.08 -8.47
N GLY A 54 -7.76 -11.76 -8.60
CA GLY A 54 -8.83 -11.11 -9.37
C GLY A 54 -8.85 -11.56 -10.84
N LEU A 55 -7.68 -11.68 -11.46
CA LEU A 55 -7.53 -12.17 -12.84
C LEU A 55 -7.86 -13.65 -12.98
N LEU A 56 -7.46 -14.49 -12.02
CA LEU A 56 -7.83 -15.91 -11.99
C LEU A 56 -9.35 -16.08 -11.92
N TRP A 57 -10.03 -15.27 -11.11
CA TRP A 57 -11.49 -15.29 -11.05
C TRP A 57 -12.13 -14.79 -12.34
N ALA A 58 -11.64 -13.70 -12.92
CA ALA A 58 -12.13 -13.17 -14.19
C ALA A 58 -11.97 -14.17 -15.35
N THR A 59 -10.96 -15.03 -15.30
CA THR A 59 -10.72 -16.11 -16.28
C THR A 59 -11.40 -17.43 -15.93
N GLY A 60 -12.21 -17.47 -14.86
CA GLY A 60 -12.94 -18.66 -14.41
C GLY A 60 -12.08 -19.74 -13.77
N ARG A 61 -10.84 -19.43 -13.39
CA ARG A 61 -9.86 -20.37 -12.82
C ARG A 61 -9.91 -20.48 -11.30
N CYS A 62 -10.56 -19.53 -10.61
CA CYS A 62 -10.87 -19.63 -9.19
C CYS A 62 -12.25 -19.04 -8.87
N SER A 63 -12.80 -19.46 -7.74
CA SER A 63 -14.06 -18.96 -7.19
C SER A 63 -13.91 -17.57 -6.56
N LEU A 64 -15.02 -16.85 -6.45
CA LEU A 64 -15.05 -15.56 -5.75
C LEU A 64 -14.65 -15.71 -4.27
N THR A 65 -15.07 -16.80 -3.62
CA THR A 65 -14.76 -17.09 -2.23
C THR A 65 -13.25 -17.24 -2.01
N GLU A 66 -12.54 -17.86 -2.95
CA GLU A 66 -11.07 -17.95 -2.93
C GLU A 66 -10.42 -16.56 -3.06
N VAL A 67 -10.93 -15.70 -3.94
CA VAL A 67 -10.43 -14.31 -4.09
C VAL A 67 -10.66 -13.52 -2.81
N ILE A 68 -11.84 -13.60 -2.20
CA ILE A 68 -12.16 -12.88 -0.96
C ILE A 68 -11.26 -13.37 0.18
N SER A 69 -11.11 -14.69 0.32
CA SER A 69 -10.24 -15.29 1.33
C SER A 69 -8.79 -14.85 1.14
N ALA A 70 -8.25 -14.92 -0.07
CA ALA A 70 -6.89 -14.49 -0.38
C ALA A 70 -6.70 -12.99 -0.11
N THR A 71 -7.57 -12.14 -0.65
CA THR A 71 -7.49 -10.68 -0.50
C THR A 71 -7.63 -10.25 0.96
N SER A 72 -8.46 -10.94 1.76
CA SER A 72 -8.61 -10.66 3.19
C SER A 72 -7.30 -10.84 3.97
N ARG A 73 -6.51 -11.87 3.61
CA ARG A 73 -5.19 -12.14 4.22
C ARG A 73 -4.14 -11.14 3.75
N LEU A 74 -4.23 -10.70 2.50
CA LEU A 74 -3.32 -9.72 1.90
C LEU A 74 -3.57 -8.29 2.39
N HIS A 75 -4.72 -8.02 3.02
CA HIS A 75 -5.02 -6.69 3.55
C HIS A 75 -3.98 -6.22 4.58
N VAL A 76 -3.54 -7.11 5.47
CA VAL A 76 -2.53 -6.81 6.49
C VAL A 76 -1.18 -6.40 5.86
N PRO A 77 -0.54 -7.21 4.98
CA PRO A 77 0.72 -6.82 4.35
C PRO A 77 0.59 -5.58 3.45
N ILE A 78 -0.55 -5.36 2.78
CA ILE A 78 -0.78 -4.12 1.99
C ILE A 78 -0.67 -2.89 2.89
N TRP A 79 -1.41 -2.86 4.00
CA TRP A 79 -1.40 -1.70 4.91
C TRP A 79 -0.10 -1.58 5.68
N ALA A 80 0.51 -2.69 6.09
CA ALA A 80 1.81 -2.69 6.74
C ALA A 80 2.89 -2.12 5.80
N GLY A 81 2.93 -2.57 4.54
CA GLY A 81 3.84 -2.05 3.53
C GLY A 81 3.58 -0.57 3.22
N LEU A 82 2.32 -0.16 3.07
CA LEU A 82 1.97 1.25 2.85
C LEU A 82 2.40 2.14 4.04
N GLY A 83 2.12 1.70 5.27
CA GLY A 83 2.55 2.41 6.49
C GLY A 83 4.08 2.50 6.57
N GLY A 84 4.78 1.40 6.30
CA GLY A 84 6.24 1.36 6.24
C GLY A 84 6.80 2.33 5.20
N LEU A 85 6.21 2.40 4.00
CA LEU A 85 6.59 3.33 2.94
C LEU A 85 6.40 4.79 3.32
N VAL A 86 5.28 5.11 3.97
CA VAL A 86 4.99 6.48 4.42
C VAL A 86 6.00 6.89 5.49
N VAL A 87 6.18 6.07 6.53
CA VAL A 87 7.10 6.38 7.65
C VAL A 87 8.54 6.50 7.15
N SER A 88 9.04 5.49 6.43
CA SER A 88 10.40 5.54 5.88
C SER A 88 10.58 6.65 4.84
N GLY A 89 9.56 6.92 4.02
CA GLY A 89 9.59 8.00 3.03
C GLY A 89 9.70 9.39 3.67
N LEU A 90 9.06 9.61 4.83
CA LEU A 90 9.21 10.84 5.61
C LEU A 90 10.62 10.95 6.22
N MET A 91 11.20 9.84 6.68
CA MET A 91 12.57 9.80 7.21
C MET A 91 13.65 10.04 6.14
N LEU A 92 13.33 9.85 4.85
CA LEU A 92 14.21 10.16 3.72
C LEU A 92 14.19 11.65 3.34
N HIS A 93 13.60 12.53 4.17
CA HIS A 93 13.60 13.98 4.00
C HIS A 93 13.10 14.44 2.62
N PRO A 94 11.80 14.24 2.30
CA PRO A 94 11.26 14.59 1.00
C PRO A 94 11.26 16.11 0.77
N ASP A 95 11.72 16.54 -0.41
CA ASP A 95 11.59 17.94 -0.83
C ASP A 95 10.14 18.25 -1.22
N LEU A 96 9.41 18.95 -0.34
CA LEU A 96 8.00 19.30 -0.52
C LEU A 96 7.76 20.42 -1.54
N HIS A 97 8.80 21.15 -1.96
CA HIS A 97 8.68 22.17 -3.00
C HIS A 97 8.75 21.56 -4.41
N SER A 98 9.26 20.33 -4.54
CA SER A 98 9.26 19.60 -5.80
C SER A 98 7.86 19.15 -6.21
N LEU A 99 7.43 19.54 -7.42
CA LEU A 99 6.18 19.10 -8.03
C LEU A 99 6.08 17.57 -8.12
N LEU A 100 7.21 16.88 -8.29
CA LEU A 100 7.25 15.42 -8.32
C LEU A 100 6.93 14.82 -6.95
N THR A 101 7.51 15.35 -5.88
CA THR A 101 7.20 14.91 -4.51
C THR A 101 5.73 15.13 -4.19
N GLN A 102 5.17 16.29 -4.56
CA GLN A 102 3.74 16.59 -4.36
C GLN A 102 2.86 15.62 -5.15
N ALA A 103 3.19 15.34 -6.40
CA ALA A 103 2.49 14.34 -7.20
C ALA A 103 2.57 12.93 -6.57
N LYS A 104 3.73 12.53 -6.05
CA LYS A 104 3.90 11.25 -5.34
C LYS A 104 3.02 11.19 -4.09
N ILE A 105 2.97 12.25 -3.29
CA ILE A 105 2.11 12.34 -2.11
C ILE A 105 0.64 12.24 -2.52
N ALA A 106 0.22 12.93 -3.58
CA ALA A 106 -1.13 12.85 -4.11
C ALA A 106 -1.50 11.43 -4.56
N LEU A 107 -0.60 10.73 -5.27
CA LEU A 107 -0.81 9.34 -5.66
C LEU A 107 -0.93 8.41 -4.46
N VAL A 108 -0.08 8.56 -3.44
CA VAL A 108 -0.16 7.77 -2.20
C VAL A 108 -1.46 8.07 -1.43
N GLY A 109 -1.90 9.33 -1.41
CA GLY A 109 -3.19 9.73 -0.85
C GLY A 109 -4.36 9.07 -1.57
N LEU A 110 -4.40 9.16 -2.90
CA LEU A 110 -5.41 8.51 -3.74
C LEU A 110 -5.41 6.99 -3.55
N LEU A 111 -4.23 6.37 -3.48
CA LEU A 111 -4.07 4.94 -3.22
C LEU A 111 -4.67 4.56 -1.86
N THR A 112 -4.44 5.37 -0.84
CA THR A 112 -4.97 5.14 0.51
C THR A 112 -6.50 5.18 0.50
N LEU A 113 -7.10 6.19 -0.15
CA LEU A 113 -8.54 6.31 -0.30
C LEU A 113 -9.12 5.12 -1.09
N ASN A 114 -8.47 4.74 -2.18
CA ASN A 114 -8.84 3.59 -2.98
C ASN A 114 -8.76 2.28 -2.18
N GLY A 115 -7.75 2.11 -1.32
CA GLY A 115 -7.60 0.96 -0.43
C GLY A 115 -8.73 0.84 0.60
N LEU A 116 -9.16 1.96 1.20
CA LEU A 116 -10.33 1.99 2.08
C LEU A 116 -11.60 1.58 1.34
N GLN A 117 -11.80 2.15 0.15
CA GLN A 117 -12.91 1.82 -0.73
C GLN A 117 -12.88 0.35 -1.20
N ALA A 118 -11.71 -0.22 -1.44
CA ALA A 118 -11.53 -1.62 -1.78
C ALA A 118 -11.95 -2.54 -0.62
N GLY A 119 -11.68 -2.15 0.63
CA GLY A 119 -12.17 -2.85 1.81
C GLY A 119 -13.70 -2.91 1.88
N LEU A 120 -14.38 -1.80 1.56
CA LEU A 120 -15.85 -1.75 1.48
C LEU A 120 -16.39 -2.63 0.34
N LEU A 121 -15.73 -2.59 -0.82
CA LEU A 121 -16.07 -3.45 -1.95
C LEU A 121 -15.93 -4.94 -1.58
N GLY A 122 -14.85 -5.32 -0.91
CA GLY A 122 -14.63 -6.69 -0.44
C GLY A 122 -15.73 -7.19 0.51
N ARG A 123 -16.21 -6.32 1.41
CA ARG A 123 -17.36 -6.63 2.28
C ARG A 123 -18.64 -6.85 1.48
N ARG A 124 -18.95 -5.97 0.54
CA ARG A 124 -20.14 -6.10 -0.33
C ARG A 124 -20.09 -7.37 -1.19
N LEU A 125 -18.91 -7.75 -1.67
CA LEU A 125 -18.70 -9.00 -2.40
C LEU A 125 -18.90 -10.22 -1.51
N ALA A 126 -18.49 -10.16 -0.24
CA ALA A 126 -18.69 -11.24 0.73
C ALA A 126 -20.16 -11.42 1.15
N GLU A 127 -20.94 -10.34 1.17
CA GLU A 127 -22.37 -10.36 1.48
C GLU A 127 -23.25 -10.77 0.29
N ALA A 128 -22.70 -10.83 -0.92
CA ALA A 128 -23.44 -11.22 -2.11
C ALA A 128 -23.74 -12.73 -2.10
N THR A 129 -25.02 -13.09 -2.01
CA THR A 129 -25.51 -14.49 -1.99
C THR A 129 -25.80 -15.06 -3.38
N GLY A 130 -25.50 -14.33 -4.46
CA GLY A 130 -25.76 -14.73 -5.84
C GLY A 130 -24.67 -14.26 -6.82
N PRO A 131 -24.88 -14.39 -8.14
CA PRO A 131 -23.91 -13.96 -9.14
C PRO A 131 -23.53 -12.50 -8.98
N VAL A 132 -22.23 -12.19 -9.03
CA VAL A 132 -21.73 -10.81 -8.93
C VAL A 132 -22.24 -10.01 -10.12
N GLY A 133 -23.00 -8.95 -9.84
CA GLY A 133 -23.53 -8.06 -10.87
C GLY A 133 -22.40 -7.34 -11.63
N ARG A 134 -22.59 -7.10 -12.94
CA ARG A 134 -21.60 -6.45 -13.82
C ARG A 134 -21.06 -5.13 -13.27
N GLY A 135 -21.90 -4.34 -12.58
CA GLY A 135 -21.48 -3.09 -11.95
C GLY A 135 -20.46 -3.28 -10.83
N LEU A 136 -20.62 -4.33 -10.01
CA LEU A 136 -19.70 -4.62 -8.90
C LEU A 136 -18.37 -5.17 -9.43
N THR A 137 -18.41 -5.97 -10.51
CA THR A 137 -17.22 -6.42 -11.24
C THR A 137 -16.46 -5.25 -11.87
N ALA A 138 -17.17 -4.34 -12.56
CA ALA A 138 -16.55 -3.16 -13.17
C ALA A 138 -15.94 -2.24 -12.10
N TRP A 139 -16.61 -2.08 -10.96
CA TRP A 139 -16.08 -1.32 -9.84
C TRP A 139 -14.80 -1.95 -9.27
N GLY A 140 -14.78 -3.27 -9.09
CA GLY A 140 -13.55 -3.98 -8.69
C GLY A 140 -12.40 -3.82 -9.68
N GLY A 141 -12.69 -3.93 -10.98
CA GLY A 141 -11.69 -3.69 -12.02
C GLY A 141 -11.15 -2.25 -11.98
N ALA A 142 -12.02 -1.25 -11.82
CA ALA A 142 -11.62 0.15 -11.70
C ALA A 142 -10.75 0.40 -10.45
N THR A 143 -11.12 -0.18 -9.31
CA THR A 143 -10.34 -0.13 -8.07
C THR A 143 -8.95 -0.75 -8.24
N ALA A 144 -8.84 -1.91 -8.91
CA ALA A 144 -7.55 -2.55 -9.19
C ALA A 144 -6.68 -1.69 -10.12
N LEU A 145 -7.25 -1.16 -11.22
CA LEU A 145 -6.54 -0.30 -12.16
C LEU A 145 -6.03 0.99 -11.49
N LEU A 146 -6.86 1.63 -10.67
CA LEU A 146 -6.45 2.83 -9.94
C LEU A 146 -5.28 2.53 -8.98
N SER A 147 -5.32 1.40 -8.26
CA SER A 147 -4.20 0.96 -7.44
C SER A 147 -2.92 0.81 -8.26
N GLN A 148 -2.98 0.15 -9.43
CA GLN A 148 -1.82 -0.04 -10.30
C GLN A 148 -1.23 1.29 -10.78
N VAL A 149 -2.07 2.23 -11.22
CA VAL A 149 -1.63 3.56 -11.63
C VAL A 149 -0.92 4.29 -10.48
N CYS A 150 -1.50 4.27 -9.28
CA CYS A 150 -0.91 4.93 -8.12
C CYS A 150 0.41 4.28 -7.68
N TRP A 151 0.48 2.95 -7.61
CA TRP A 151 1.69 2.23 -7.22
C TRP A 151 2.82 2.44 -8.23
N TRP A 152 2.58 2.17 -9.51
CA TRP A 152 3.60 2.34 -10.55
C TRP A 152 3.99 3.81 -10.71
N GLY A 153 3.04 4.74 -10.63
CA GLY A 153 3.31 6.17 -10.68
C GLY A 153 4.20 6.62 -9.52
N ALA A 154 3.92 6.18 -8.28
CA ALA A 154 4.75 6.52 -7.13
C ALA A 154 6.16 5.91 -7.21
N VAL A 155 6.30 4.70 -7.74
CA VAL A 155 7.60 4.05 -7.99
C VAL A 155 8.39 4.80 -9.06
N ALA A 156 7.75 5.11 -10.20
CA ALA A 156 8.38 5.85 -11.29
C ALA A 156 8.85 7.24 -10.83
N ILE A 157 8.01 7.97 -10.09
CA ILE A 157 8.41 9.27 -9.51
C ILE A 157 9.56 9.09 -8.52
N GLY A 158 9.51 8.07 -7.67
CA GLY A 158 10.61 7.76 -6.75
C GLY A 158 11.94 7.56 -7.49
N PHE A 159 11.94 6.74 -8.54
CA PHE A 159 13.11 6.50 -9.38
C PHE A 159 13.61 7.79 -10.04
N LEU A 160 12.73 8.57 -10.65
CA LEU A 160 13.09 9.83 -11.31
C LEU A 160 13.65 10.87 -10.33
N ASN A 161 13.14 10.92 -9.09
CA ASN A 161 13.59 11.89 -8.09
C ASN A 161 14.96 11.53 -7.50
N THR A 162 15.35 10.25 -7.52
CA THR A 162 16.67 9.78 -7.07
C THR A 162 17.74 9.87 -8.15
N ASN A 163 17.37 9.87 -9.43
CA ASN A 163 18.30 9.91 -10.57
C ASN A 163 18.38 11.29 -11.26
N ARG A 164 17.86 12.33 -10.62
CA ARG A 164 18.03 13.74 -11.03
C ARG A 164 19.08 14.39 -10.16
#